data_AF-V4ATB7-F1
#
_entry.id   AF-V4ATB7-F1
#
_cell.length_a   1.000
_cell.length_b   1.000
_cell.length_c   1.000
_cell.angle_alpha   90.00
_cell.angle_beta   90.00
_cell.angle_gamma   90.00
#
_symmetry.space_group_name_H-M   'P 1'
#
loop_
_entity.id
_entity.type
_entity.pdbx_description
1 polymer ?
#
loop_
_entity_poly.entity_id
_entity_poly.type
_entity_poly.pdbx_seq_one_letter_code
_entity_poly.pdbx_strand_id
1 'polypeptide(L)'
;LPTEILMYICDFVDAKTIIKSLCKVCQAFQLIFSGDVYWKLRIFKRWPEQYPAVSVDDFDWKEGCIAREDYNRKWQNPEEYYHHISYSAGLFAAVDAVHLMKNGSILAAGSRDRYLTVLNLDRYDSDQPVDSMKDMLVYSDRKEHTGWIWSLASVDNQLATGSWDTFIKLWDVDAGCESISKFKCKSAVLSLYMEPGFIAAGSYDKCLNLIDPRDGKVDSKRLHRQPVLCVAGDDKYIITGSEDKTIKIYDRRAGSLYKTLEDCYPLDLNYGDNQLWFGDKTGNLHLINTTHGDFNMVATYDVGHTGKLTGVQRTPGSIFTSSSDNTIKVLQPTLNPTAMTTLKHHD
;
A
#
# COMPACT_ATOMS: atom_id res chain seq x y z
N LEU A 1 42.92 8.12 1.50
CA LEU A 1 42.04 9.27 1.20
C LEU A 1 41.37 9.68 2.51
N PRO A 2 41.27 10.98 2.82
CA PRO A 2 40.39 11.47 3.88
C PRO A 2 38.97 10.94 3.70
N THR A 3 38.27 10.68 4.80
CA THR A 3 36.94 10.07 4.81
C THR A 3 35.94 10.93 4.04
N GLU A 4 36.06 12.25 4.10
CA GLU A 4 35.21 13.23 3.43
C GLU A 4 35.34 13.15 1.91
N ILE A 5 36.57 13.01 1.41
CA ILE A 5 36.83 12.85 -0.03
C ILE A 5 36.28 11.51 -0.50
N LEU A 6 36.43 10.46 0.31
CA LEU A 6 35.88 9.15 -0.01
C LEU A 6 34.35 9.18 -0.07
N MET A 7 33.70 9.81 0.91
CA MET A 7 32.24 10.03 0.92
C MET A 7 31.78 10.80 -0.31
N TYR A 8 32.52 11.85 -0.71
CA TYR A 8 32.24 12.61 -1.92
C TYR A 8 32.35 11.77 -3.20
N ILE A 9 33.35 10.89 -3.30
CA ILE A 9 33.47 9.96 -4.44
C ILE A 9 32.28 8.99 -4.45
N CYS A 10 31.91 8.46 -3.29
CA CYS A 10 30.78 7.55 -3.15
C CYS A 10 29.43 8.21 -3.46
N ASP A 11 29.31 9.54 -3.41
CA ASP A 11 28.09 10.22 -3.84
C ASP A 11 27.80 10.04 -5.34
N PHE A 12 28.78 9.66 -6.17
CA PHE A 12 28.57 9.36 -7.60
C PHE A 12 28.25 7.88 -7.87
N VAL A 13 28.30 7.02 -6.85
CA VAL A 13 28.01 5.59 -6.94
C VAL A 13 26.62 5.34 -6.37
N ASP A 14 25.80 4.49 -6.99
CA ASP A 14 24.47 4.17 -6.49
C ASP A 14 24.50 3.62 -5.05
N ALA A 15 23.55 4.05 -4.21
CA ALA A 15 23.45 3.63 -2.81
C ALA A 15 23.39 2.11 -2.67
N LYS A 16 22.66 1.46 -3.57
CA LYS A 16 22.54 -0.01 -3.63
C LYS A 16 23.90 -0.69 -3.83
N THR A 17 24.75 -0.16 -4.70
CA THR A 17 26.08 -0.68 -4.98
C THR A 17 27.01 -0.49 -3.79
N ILE A 18 26.92 0.65 -3.10
CA ILE A 18 27.70 0.91 -1.89
C ILE A 18 27.34 -0.10 -0.79
N ILE A 19 26.05 -0.28 -0.53
CA ILE A 19 25.57 -1.16 0.55
C ILE A 19 25.81 -2.63 0.23
N LYS A 20 25.45 -3.09 -0.98
CA LYS A 20 25.50 -4.51 -1.32
C LYS A 20 26.89 -5.00 -1.74
N SER A 21 27.73 -4.11 -2.28
CA SER A 21 29.04 -4.47 -2.82
C SER A 21 30.17 -3.84 -2.03
N LEU A 22 30.24 -2.50 -1.96
CA LEU A 22 31.40 -1.79 -1.40
C LEU A 22 31.62 -2.10 0.09
N CYS A 23 30.54 -2.18 0.88
CA CYS A 23 30.60 -2.56 2.30
C CYS A 23 31.13 -3.98 2.52
N LYS A 24 31.06 -4.86 1.51
CA LYS A 24 31.59 -6.24 1.59
C LYS A 24 33.04 -6.34 1.15
N VAL A 25 33.61 -5.29 0.53
CA VAL A 25 34.99 -5.29 0.05
C VAL A 25 35.98 -5.21 1.21
N CYS A 26 35.73 -4.35 2.20
CA CYS A 26 36.60 -4.25 3.38
C CYS A 26 35.88 -3.69 4.62
N GLN A 27 36.44 -3.96 5.79
CA GLN A 27 35.92 -3.49 7.09
C GLN A 27 35.89 -1.96 7.21
N ALA A 28 36.83 -1.25 6.56
CA ALA A 28 36.86 0.21 6.60
C ALA A 28 35.62 0.82 5.92
N PHE A 29 35.22 0.31 4.74
CA PHE A 29 33.98 0.73 4.09
C PHE A 29 32.75 0.36 4.92
N GLN A 30 32.74 -0.85 5.48
CA GLN A 30 31.65 -1.28 6.35
C GLN A 30 31.48 -0.32 7.53
N LEU A 31 32.57 0.07 8.20
CA LEU A 31 32.52 1.01 9.32
C LEU A 31 31.99 2.39 8.89
N ILE A 32 32.49 2.93 7.78
CA ILE A 32 32.08 4.25 7.28
C ILE A 32 30.58 4.29 6.93
N PHE A 33 30.09 3.27 6.24
CA PHE A 33 28.71 3.22 5.74
C PHE A 33 27.73 2.53 6.68
N SER A 34 28.19 2.03 7.83
CA SER A 34 27.33 1.39 8.83
C SER A 34 26.39 2.36 9.52
N GLY A 35 26.82 3.61 9.75
CA GLY A 35 26.04 4.63 10.43
C GLY A 35 25.14 5.46 9.52
N ASP A 36 24.11 6.07 10.11
CA ASP A 36 23.08 6.81 9.37
C ASP A 36 23.53 8.19 8.89
N VAL A 37 24.57 8.76 9.49
CA VAL A 37 25.01 10.14 9.23
C VAL A 37 25.32 10.35 7.75
N TYR A 38 26.04 9.42 7.13
CA TYR A 38 26.35 9.50 5.70
C TYR A 38 25.08 9.47 4.84
N TRP A 39 24.16 8.55 5.14
CA TRP A 39 22.93 8.37 4.38
C TRP A 39 21.96 9.56 4.52
N LYS A 40 21.84 10.12 5.74
CA LYS A 40 21.13 11.37 6.01
C LYS A 40 21.69 12.51 5.16
N LEU A 41 23.00 12.76 5.24
CA LEU A 41 23.67 13.82 4.48
C LEU A 41 23.48 13.64 2.97
N ARG A 42 23.57 12.41 2.48
CA ARG A 42 23.39 12.07 1.07
C ARG A 42 21.99 12.36 0.57
N ILE A 43 20.95 11.99 1.33
CA ILE A 43 19.56 12.34 0.98
C ILE A 43 19.39 13.85 0.94
N PHE A 44 19.76 14.58 2.00
CA PHE A 44 19.53 16.01 2.07
C PHE A 44 20.35 16.82 1.05
N LYS A 45 21.50 16.30 0.63
CA LYS A 45 22.29 16.89 -0.45
C LYS A 45 21.60 16.76 -1.82
N ARG A 46 20.87 15.66 -2.06
CA ARG A 46 20.16 15.40 -3.34
C ARG A 46 18.73 15.93 -3.34
N TRP A 47 18.04 15.84 -2.21
CA TRP A 47 16.67 16.29 -1.98
C TRP A 47 16.62 17.09 -0.67
N PRO A 48 16.67 18.43 -0.74
CA PRO A 48 16.75 19.29 0.46
C PRO A 48 15.51 19.24 1.37
N GLU A 49 14.38 18.77 0.85
CA GLU A 49 13.12 18.69 1.59
C GLU A 49 13.17 17.66 2.73
N GLN A 50 12.34 17.89 3.76
CA GLN A 50 12.25 17.00 4.91
C GLN A 50 11.80 15.58 4.49
N TYR A 51 12.63 14.60 4.84
CA TYR A 51 12.39 13.17 4.62
C TYR A 51 12.89 12.37 5.83
N PRO A 52 12.12 11.38 6.32
CA PRO A 52 10.70 11.14 6.04
C PRO A 52 9.81 12.36 6.37
N ALA A 53 8.60 12.43 5.81
CA ALA A 53 7.70 13.58 5.98
C ALA A 53 7.39 13.87 7.46
N VAL A 54 7.33 12.83 8.28
CA VAL A 54 7.30 12.89 9.74
C VAL A 54 8.55 12.20 10.27
N SER A 55 9.18 12.75 11.30
CA SER A 55 10.34 12.14 11.94
C SER A 55 10.00 10.78 12.53
N VAL A 56 10.83 9.78 12.23
CA VAL A 56 10.71 8.41 12.76
C VAL A 56 11.99 8.07 13.50
N ASP A 57 11.86 7.57 14.74
CA ASP A 57 13.00 7.32 15.63
C ASP A 57 13.98 6.28 15.05
N ASP A 58 13.45 5.16 14.54
CA ASP A 58 14.22 4.03 14.00
C ASP A 58 14.10 3.93 12.47
N PHE A 59 14.23 5.05 11.77
CA PHE A 59 14.15 5.06 10.31
C PHE A 59 15.37 4.40 9.65
N ASP A 60 15.16 3.42 8.76
CA ASP A 60 16.26 2.86 7.95
C ASP A 60 16.66 3.83 6.82
N TRP A 61 17.68 4.64 7.10
CA TRP A 61 18.23 5.59 6.14
C TRP A 61 18.89 4.93 4.94
N LYS A 62 19.38 3.69 5.07
CA LYS A 62 20.01 2.96 3.96
C LYS A 62 18.96 2.52 2.96
N GLU A 63 17.89 1.91 3.44
CA GLU A 63 16.76 1.52 2.61
C GLU A 63 16.08 2.75 2.00
N GLY A 64 15.88 3.80 2.78
CA GLY A 64 15.35 5.09 2.28
C GLY A 64 16.19 5.65 1.13
N CYS A 65 17.53 5.65 1.25
CA CYS A 65 18.41 6.07 0.16
C CYS A 65 18.28 5.21 -1.09
N ILE A 66 18.30 3.88 -0.94
CA ILE A 66 18.16 2.94 -2.07
C ILE A 66 16.81 3.20 -2.77
N ALA A 67 15.72 3.22 -2.01
CA ALA A 67 14.39 3.39 -2.54
C ALA A 67 14.25 4.74 -3.24
N ARG A 68 14.68 5.85 -2.63
CA ARG A 68 14.60 7.16 -3.28
C ARG A 68 15.40 7.25 -4.56
N GLU A 69 16.64 6.73 -4.59
CA GLU A 69 17.46 6.74 -5.80
C GLU A 69 16.85 5.87 -6.90
N ASP A 70 16.40 4.66 -6.57
CA ASP A 70 15.81 3.74 -7.54
C ASP A 70 14.46 4.27 -8.08
N TYR A 71 13.59 4.79 -7.22
CA TYR A 71 12.30 5.33 -7.63
C TYR A 71 12.45 6.63 -8.41
N ASN A 72 13.33 7.54 -7.97
CA ASN A 72 13.57 8.78 -8.71
C ASN A 72 14.13 8.48 -10.11
N ARG A 73 15.06 7.52 -10.25
CA ARG A 73 15.57 7.09 -11.55
C ARG A 73 14.45 6.53 -12.45
N LYS A 74 13.59 5.67 -11.90
CA LYS A 74 12.51 5.01 -12.66
C LYS A 74 11.41 5.98 -13.07
N TRP A 75 10.96 6.84 -12.16
CA TRP A 75 9.80 7.69 -12.39
C TRP A 75 10.13 8.98 -13.16
N GLN A 76 11.39 9.42 -13.19
CA GLN A 76 11.78 10.52 -14.09
C GLN A 76 11.68 10.11 -15.57
N ASN A 77 11.92 8.83 -15.90
CA ASN A 77 11.85 8.30 -17.26
C ASN A 77 10.93 7.07 -17.31
N PRO A 78 9.62 7.23 -17.04
CA PRO A 78 8.73 6.08 -16.81
C PRO A 78 8.69 5.15 -18.02
N GLU A 79 8.72 5.69 -19.24
CA GLU A 79 8.65 4.93 -20.51
C GLU A 79 9.75 3.87 -20.67
N GLU A 80 10.90 4.05 -20.00
CA GLU A 80 11.99 3.07 -20.03
C GLU A 80 11.77 1.88 -19.08
N TYR A 81 10.91 2.03 -18.07
CA TYR A 81 10.81 1.10 -16.94
C TYR A 81 9.42 0.48 -16.72
N TYR A 82 8.33 1.07 -17.24
CA TYR A 82 7.01 0.44 -17.13
C TYR A 82 6.70 -0.39 -18.37
N HIS A 83 6.15 -1.58 -18.15
CA HIS A 83 5.60 -2.43 -19.18
C HIS A 83 4.08 -2.39 -19.11
N HIS A 84 3.43 -2.17 -20.25
CA HIS A 84 1.98 -2.22 -20.35
C HIS A 84 1.55 -3.66 -20.67
N ILE A 85 0.93 -4.33 -19.69
CA ILE A 85 0.36 -5.66 -19.85
C ILE A 85 -1.17 -5.52 -19.90
N SER A 86 -1.78 -5.91 -21.01
CA SER A 86 -3.24 -5.96 -21.13
C SER A 86 -3.71 -7.41 -21.00
N TYR A 87 -4.50 -7.70 -19.97
CA TYR A 87 -5.06 -9.01 -19.74
C TYR A 87 -6.59 -8.94 -19.79
N SER A 88 -7.18 -9.57 -20.81
CA SER A 88 -8.63 -9.49 -21.09
C SER A 88 -9.40 -10.78 -20.78
N ALA A 89 -8.71 -11.83 -20.34
CA ALA A 89 -9.36 -13.12 -20.10
C ALA A 89 -10.09 -13.12 -18.74
N GLY A 90 -11.39 -13.41 -18.75
CA GLY A 90 -12.16 -13.68 -17.53
C GLY A 90 -12.64 -12.46 -16.73
N LEU A 91 -12.20 -11.24 -17.08
CA LEU A 91 -12.63 -9.99 -16.45
C LEU A 91 -13.52 -9.21 -17.42
N PHE A 92 -14.83 -9.39 -17.30
CA PHE A 92 -15.83 -8.79 -18.20
C PHE A 92 -16.51 -7.56 -17.61
N ALA A 93 -16.24 -7.26 -16.33
CA ALA A 93 -16.76 -6.10 -15.63
C ALA A 93 -15.62 -5.26 -15.03
N ALA A 94 -15.99 -4.15 -14.38
CA ALA A 94 -15.04 -3.29 -13.69
C ALA A 94 -14.31 -4.07 -12.59
N VAL A 95 -12.99 -3.90 -12.55
CA VAL A 95 -12.11 -4.40 -11.49
C VAL A 95 -12.08 -3.32 -10.40
N ASP A 96 -12.66 -3.61 -9.23
CA ASP A 96 -12.70 -2.66 -8.11
C ASP A 96 -11.51 -2.85 -7.16
N ALA A 97 -10.90 -4.03 -7.14
CA ALA A 97 -9.78 -4.35 -6.26
C ALA A 97 -8.62 -4.98 -7.01
N VAL A 98 -7.43 -4.43 -6.79
CA VAL A 98 -6.17 -4.96 -7.31
C VAL A 98 -5.16 -4.96 -6.18
N HIS A 99 -4.46 -6.07 -5.99
CA HIS A 99 -3.46 -6.22 -4.94
C HIS A 99 -2.25 -6.97 -5.44
N LEU A 100 -1.06 -6.44 -5.17
CA LEU A 100 0.21 -7.08 -5.48
C LEU A 100 0.74 -7.76 -4.21
N MET A 101 1.12 -9.02 -4.33
CA MET A 101 1.68 -9.82 -3.25
C MET A 101 3.04 -10.43 -3.66
N LYS A 102 3.75 -11.03 -2.70
CA LYS A 102 5.08 -11.64 -2.92
C LYS A 102 6.09 -10.71 -3.60
N ASN A 103 6.24 -9.49 -3.09
CA ASN A 103 7.11 -8.47 -3.67
C ASN A 103 6.76 -8.09 -5.12
N GLY A 104 5.50 -8.30 -5.53
CA GLY A 104 4.99 -7.91 -6.84
C GLY A 104 5.04 -9.01 -7.90
N SER A 105 5.44 -10.24 -7.57
CA SER A 105 5.39 -11.35 -8.53
C SER A 105 4.00 -11.89 -8.76
N ILE A 106 3.08 -11.72 -7.81
CA ILE A 106 1.70 -12.20 -7.93
C ILE A 106 0.73 -11.02 -7.85
N LEU A 107 -0.21 -10.99 -8.79
CA LEU A 107 -1.29 -10.02 -8.88
C LEU A 107 -2.61 -10.72 -8.58
N ALA A 108 -3.33 -10.24 -7.56
CA ALA A 108 -4.71 -10.62 -7.31
C ALA A 108 -5.64 -9.50 -7.75
N ALA A 109 -6.69 -9.84 -8.50
CA ALA A 109 -7.69 -8.91 -8.99
C ALA A 109 -9.09 -9.42 -8.67
N GLY A 110 -9.93 -8.52 -8.16
CA GLY A 110 -11.33 -8.76 -7.83
C GLY A 110 -12.24 -7.88 -8.69
N SER A 111 -13.21 -8.50 -9.34
CA SER A 111 -14.12 -7.83 -10.27
C SER A 111 -15.60 -7.93 -9.86
N ARG A 112 -16.42 -7.01 -10.39
CA ARG A 112 -17.89 -7.00 -10.21
C ARG A 112 -18.60 -8.19 -10.86
N ASP A 113 -17.96 -8.85 -11.81
CA ASP A 113 -18.46 -10.11 -12.40
C ASP A 113 -18.35 -11.32 -11.45
N ARG A 114 -17.74 -11.09 -10.27
CA ARG A 114 -17.47 -12.02 -9.17
C ARG A 114 -16.25 -12.90 -9.39
N TYR A 115 -15.45 -12.61 -10.40
CA TYR A 115 -14.20 -13.30 -10.61
C TYR A 115 -13.14 -12.84 -9.61
N LEU A 116 -12.52 -13.82 -8.98
CA LEU A 116 -11.21 -13.67 -8.37
C LEU A 116 -10.18 -14.20 -9.36
N THR A 117 -9.30 -13.34 -9.86
CA THR A 117 -8.24 -13.72 -10.77
C THR A 117 -6.89 -13.51 -10.10
N VAL A 118 -6.05 -14.54 -10.09
CA VAL A 118 -4.68 -14.51 -9.57
C VAL A 118 -3.73 -14.82 -10.72
N LEU A 119 -2.82 -13.89 -10.98
CA LEU A 119 -1.81 -13.96 -12.03
C LEU A 119 -0.41 -13.98 -11.43
N ASN A 120 0.48 -14.77 -12.02
CA ASN A 120 1.90 -14.73 -11.76
C ASN A 120 2.57 -13.90 -12.86
N LEU A 121 3.08 -12.73 -12.49
CA LEU A 121 3.70 -11.77 -13.39
C LEU A 121 5.10 -12.20 -13.82
N ASP A 122 5.80 -13.06 -13.06
CA ASP A 122 7.13 -13.56 -13.43
C ASP A 122 7.08 -14.48 -14.66
N ARG A 123 5.89 -15.00 -14.99
CA ARG A 123 5.66 -15.85 -16.17
C ARG A 123 5.33 -15.05 -17.43
N TYR A 124 5.24 -13.73 -17.33
CA TYR A 124 5.01 -12.90 -18.49
C TYR A 124 6.26 -12.83 -19.36
N ASP A 125 6.11 -13.19 -20.64
CA ASP A 125 7.17 -13.07 -21.64
C ASP A 125 6.78 -11.96 -22.62
N SER A 126 7.62 -10.93 -22.70
CA SER A 126 7.41 -9.80 -23.61
C SER A 126 7.55 -10.20 -25.08
N ASP A 127 8.32 -11.25 -25.39
CA ASP A 127 8.55 -11.69 -26.76
C ASP A 127 7.38 -12.54 -27.29
N GLN A 128 6.61 -13.16 -26.39
CA GLN A 128 5.43 -13.97 -26.71
C GLN A 128 4.23 -13.59 -25.81
N PRO A 129 3.63 -12.40 -26.00
CA PRO A 129 2.64 -11.86 -25.06
C PRO A 129 1.34 -12.66 -25.04
N VAL A 130 0.90 -13.22 -26.16
CA VAL A 130 -0.40 -13.92 -26.25
C VAL A 130 -0.34 -15.31 -25.58
N ASP A 131 0.78 -16.01 -25.74
CA ASP A 131 0.97 -17.34 -25.17
C ASP A 131 1.30 -17.24 -23.66
N SER A 132 2.16 -16.30 -23.28
CA SER A 132 2.52 -16.09 -21.87
C SER A 132 1.34 -15.63 -21.00
N MET A 133 0.34 -14.93 -21.56
CA MET A 133 -0.89 -14.57 -20.83
C MET A 133 -1.62 -15.78 -20.25
N LYS A 134 -1.62 -16.92 -20.95
CA LYS A 134 -2.23 -18.14 -20.40
C LYS A 134 -1.38 -18.73 -19.29
N ASP A 135 -0.07 -18.66 -19.43
CA ASP A 135 0.88 -19.21 -18.46
C ASP A 135 0.93 -18.39 -17.16
N MET A 136 0.67 -17.08 -17.25
CA MET A 136 0.50 -16.19 -16.11
C MET A 136 -0.69 -16.58 -15.23
N LEU A 137 -1.74 -17.18 -15.79
CA LEU A 137 -2.94 -17.50 -15.03
C LEU A 137 -2.65 -18.60 -14.00
N VAL A 138 -2.69 -18.23 -12.72
CA VAL A 138 -2.58 -19.19 -11.62
C VAL A 138 -3.95 -19.72 -11.25
N TYR A 139 -4.91 -18.81 -11.10
CA TYR A 139 -6.25 -19.14 -10.66
C TYR A 139 -7.26 -18.13 -11.18
N SER A 140 -8.42 -18.61 -11.64
CA SER A 140 -9.58 -17.74 -11.89
C SER A 140 -10.87 -18.54 -11.78
N ASP A 141 -11.74 -18.14 -10.85
CA ASP A 141 -13.08 -18.70 -10.71
C ASP A 141 -14.10 -17.61 -10.35
N ARG A 142 -15.30 -17.75 -10.89
CA ARG A 142 -16.48 -16.90 -10.67
C ARG A 142 -17.35 -17.38 -9.51
N LYS A 143 -17.25 -18.66 -9.14
CA LYS A 143 -18.14 -19.27 -8.14
C LYS A 143 -17.72 -18.97 -6.71
N GLU A 144 -16.59 -18.30 -6.53
CA GLU A 144 -16.08 -18.07 -5.20
C GLU A 144 -16.87 -17.05 -4.40
N HIS A 145 -17.29 -15.96 -5.02
CA HIS A 145 -18.18 -15.02 -4.36
C HIS A 145 -19.51 -14.96 -5.08
N THR A 146 -20.60 -14.84 -4.31
CA THR A 146 -21.93 -14.63 -4.92
C THR A 146 -22.20 -13.16 -5.24
N GLY A 147 -21.32 -12.25 -4.79
CA GLY A 147 -21.38 -10.80 -4.99
C GLY A 147 -20.02 -10.21 -5.39
N TRP A 148 -19.99 -8.89 -5.63
CA TRP A 148 -18.80 -8.19 -6.11
C TRP A 148 -17.64 -8.31 -5.14
N ILE A 149 -16.45 -8.62 -5.64
CA ILE A 149 -15.22 -8.58 -4.85
C ILE A 149 -14.75 -7.13 -4.82
N TRP A 150 -14.71 -6.54 -3.62
CA TRP A 150 -14.50 -5.10 -3.45
C TRP A 150 -13.18 -4.76 -2.76
N SER A 151 -12.62 -5.70 -2.00
CA SER A 151 -11.36 -5.49 -1.31
C SER A 151 -10.53 -6.76 -1.25
N LEU A 152 -9.22 -6.58 -1.30
CA LEU A 152 -8.21 -7.62 -1.23
C LEU A 152 -7.15 -7.20 -0.22
N ALA A 153 -6.64 -8.15 0.55
CA ALA A 153 -5.48 -7.95 1.41
C ALA A 153 -4.66 -9.25 1.43
N SER A 154 -3.38 -9.16 1.71
CA SER A 154 -2.54 -10.36 1.79
C SER A 154 -1.46 -10.28 2.84
N VAL A 155 -1.07 -11.43 3.35
CA VAL A 155 0.10 -11.61 4.20
C VAL A 155 0.80 -12.89 3.77
N ASP A 156 2.08 -12.77 3.45
CA ASP A 156 2.90 -13.86 2.90
C ASP A 156 2.23 -14.53 1.69
N ASN A 157 1.76 -15.76 1.86
CA ASN A 157 1.09 -16.56 0.84
C ASN A 157 -0.44 -16.54 0.94
N GLN A 158 -0.99 -15.93 1.99
CA GLN A 158 -2.41 -15.90 2.24
C GLN A 158 -3.03 -14.66 1.62
N LEU A 159 -4.10 -14.87 0.85
CA LEU A 159 -4.91 -13.81 0.28
C LEU A 159 -6.26 -13.80 1.00
N ALA A 160 -6.72 -12.62 1.41
CA ALA A 160 -8.06 -12.39 1.92
C ALA A 160 -8.88 -11.61 0.89
N THR A 161 -10.11 -12.06 0.62
CA THR A 161 -11.04 -11.41 -0.29
C THR A 161 -12.31 -10.98 0.44
N GLY A 162 -12.70 -9.73 0.25
CA GLY A 162 -13.89 -9.13 0.84
C GLY A 162 -14.92 -8.86 -0.25
N SER A 163 -16.16 -9.31 -0.02
CA SER A 163 -17.21 -9.23 -1.02
C SER A 163 -18.51 -8.63 -0.49
N TRP A 164 -19.32 -8.16 -1.45
CA TRP A 164 -20.71 -7.78 -1.25
C TRP A 164 -21.63 -8.96 -0.88
N ASP A 165 -21.17 -10.20 -0.97
CA ASP A 165 -21.90 -11.37 -0.45
C ASP A 165 -21.83 -11.53 1.07
N THR A 166 -21.22 -10.57 1.79
CA THR A 166 -21.01 -10.54 3.25
C THR A 166 -19.93 -11.49 3.76
N PHE A 167 -19.27 -12.25 2.89
CA PHE A 167 -18.20 -13.15 3.29
C PHE A 167 -16.82 -12.53 3.10
N ILE A 168 -15.94 -12.90 4.02
CA ILE A 168 -14.50 -12.79 3.85
C ILE A 168 -14.00 -14.20 3.62
N LYS A 169 -13.28 -14.42 2.51
CA LYS A 169 -12.66 -15.72 2.22
C LYS A 169 -11.15 -15.59 2.29
N LEU A 170 -10.51 -16.61 2.83
CA LEU A 170 -9.07 -16.73 2.90
C LEU A 170 -8.59 -17.82 1.96
N TRP A 171 -7.51 -17.56 1.25
CA TRP A 171 -6.95 -18.43 0.21
C TRP A 171 -5.47 -18.67 0.45
N ASP A 172 -5.01 -19.88 0.18
CA ASP A 172 -3.59 -20.19 0.10
C ASP A 172 -3.14 -20.15 -1.36
N VAL A 173 -2.34 -19.14 -1.73
CA VAL A 173 -1.89 -18.96 -3.11
C VAL A 173 -0.88 -20.04 -3.53
N ASP A 174 -0.08 -20.58 -2.60
CA ASP A 174 0.90 -21.61 -2.92
C ASP A 174 0.29 -23.01 -3.03
N ALA A 175 -0.84 -23.23 -2.36
CA ALA A 175 -1.65 -24.43 -2.54
C ALA A 175 -2.64 -24.31 -3.71
N GLY A 176 -2.36 -23.48 -4.73
CA GLY A 176 -3.21 -23.36 -5.91
C GLY A 176 -4.49 -22.54 -5.68
N CYS A 177 -4.44 -21.55 -4.78
CA CYS A 177 -5.59 -20.73 -4.37
C CYS A 177 -6.72 -21.55 -3.74
N GLU A 178 -6.38 -22.56 -2.92
CA GLU A 178 -7.36 -23.30 -2.14
C GLU A 178 -7.97 -22.43 -1.02
N SER A 179 -9.29 -22.54 -0.82
CA SER A 179 -9.97 -21.80 0.26
C SER A 179 -9.64 -22.42 1.61
N ILE A 180 -8.95 -21.66 2.46
CA ILE A 180 -8.56 -22.06 3.82
C ILE A 180 -9.77 -21.92 4.76
N SER A 181 -10.40 -20.74 4.74
CA SER A 181 -11.46 -20.40 5.69
C SER A 181 -12.41 -19.35 5.10
N LYS A 182 -13.63 -19.29 5.66
CA LYS A 182 -14.63 -18.30 5.31
C LYS A 182 -15.28 -17.73 6.57
N PHE A 183 -15.43 -16.42 6.61
CA PHE A 183 -16.01 -15.70 7.74
C PHE A 183 -17.23 -14.94 7.28
N LYS A 184 -18.35 -15.10 7.98
CA LYS A 184 -19.61 -14.42 7.66
C LYS A 184 -19.71 -13.14 8.46
N CYS A 185 -19.70 -12.00 7.78
CA CYS A 185 -20.00 -10.71 8.36
C CYS A 185 -21.51 -10.43 8.30
N LYS A 186 -21.96 -9.38 9.01
CA LYS A 186 -23.37 -8.97 9.00
C LYS A 186 -23.80 -8.27 7.72
N SER A 187 -22.85 -7.72 6.96
CA SER A 187 -23.11 -6.96 5.74
C SER A 187 -21.91 -7.02 4.80
N ALA A 188 -22.03 -6.35 3.64
CA ALA A 188 -20.99 -6.27 2.61
C ALA A 188 -19.67 -5.75 3.18
N VAL A 189 -18.56 -6.34 2.74
CA VAL A 189 -17.21 -5.98 3.16
C VAL A 189 -16.62 -5.05 2.12
N LEU A 190 -16.21 -3.86 2.56
CA LEU A 190 -15.74 -2.78 1.67
C LEU A 190 -14.23 -2.56 1.77
N SER A 191 -13.62 -2.94 2.88
CA SER A 191 -12.18 -2.81 3.08
C SER A 191 -11.64 -3.91 3.96
N LEU A 192 -10.40 -4.31 3.69
CA LEU A 192 -9.68 -5.34 4.41
C LEU A 192 -8.29 -4.85 4.79
N TYR A 193 -7.89 -5.22 6.00
CA TYR A 193 -6.54 -5.19 6.48
C TYR A 193 -6.19 -6.57 7.03
N MET A 194 -4.98 -7.02 6.76
CA MET A 194 -4.53 -8.35 7.18
C MET A 194 -3.10 -8.28 7.70
N GLU A 195 -2.86 -8.98 8.80
CA GLU A 195 -1.54 -9.26 9.38
C GLU A 195 -1.49 -10.74 9.81
N PRO A 196 -0.31 -11.30 10.16
CA PRO A 196 -0.21 -12.69 10.59
C PRO A 196 -1.14 -13.01 11.77
N GLY A 197 -2.17 -13.84 11.51
CA GLY A 197 -3.11 -14.28 12.54
C GLY A 197 -4.19 -13.26 12.92
N PHE A 198 -4.41 -12.21 12.12
CA PHE A 198 -5.46 -11.24 12.37
C PHE A 198 -5.95 -10.56 11.08
N ILE A 199 -7.27 -10.40 10.98
CA ILE A 199 -7.94 -9.72 9.88
C ILE A 199 -8.87 -8.66 10.47
N ALA A 200 -8.80 -7.45 9.92
CA ALA A 200 -9.74 -6.37 10.21
C ALA A 200 -10.50 -6.02 8.94
N ALA A 201 -11.82 -5.86 9.04
CA ALA A 201 -12.67 -5.60 7.90
C ALA A 201 -13.67 -4.47 8.16
N GLY A 202 -13.69 -3.49 7.27
CA GLY A 202 -14.69 -2.44 7.23
C GLY A 202 -15.92 -2.90 6.48
N SER A 203 -17.11 -2.76 7.07
CA SER A 203 -18.36 -3.21 6.47
C SER A 203 -19.38 -2.10 6.26
N TYR A 204 -20.33 -2.38 5.35
CA TYR A 204 -21.41 -1.47 5.00
C TYR A 204 -22.39 -1.22 6.16
N ASP A 205 -22.49 -2.14 7.13
CA ASP A 205 -23.28 -1.96 8.37
C ASP A 205 -22.61 -1.05 9.41
N LYS A 206 -21.54 -0.32 9.02
CA LYS A 206 -20.88 0.72 9.84
C LYS A 206 -20.03 0.12 10.97
N CYS A 207 -19.78 -1.19 10.90
CA CYS A 207 -18.97 -1.92 11.84
C CYS A 207 -17.54 -2.10 11.34
N LEU A 208 -16.62 -2.20 12.29
CA LEU A 208 -15.33 -2.82 12.14
C LEU A 208 -15.46 -4.28 12.61
N ASN A 209 -15.15 -5.24 11.75
CA ASN A 209 -15.16 -6.65 12.08
C ASN A 209 -13.73 -7.11 12.33
N LEU A 210 -13.46 -7.65 13.51
CA LEU A 210 -12.18 -8.19 13.91
C LEU A 210 -12.25 -9.71 13.89
N ILE A 211 -11.28 -10.34 13.24
CA ILE A 211 -11.31 -11.78 12.97
C ILE A 211 -9.95 -12.35 13.31
N ASP A 212 -9.94 -13.33 14.22
CA ASP A 212 -8.81 -14.23 14.38
C ASP A 212 -9.10 -15.49 13.53
N PRO A 213 -8.32 -15.75 12.47
CA PRO A 213 -8.55 -16.89 11.58
C PRO A 213 -8.40 -18.23 12.29
N ARG A 214 -7.75 -18.29 13.46
CA ARG A 214 -7.58 -19.53 14.26
C ARG A 214 -8.86 -19.89 15.02
N ASP A 215 -9.55 -18.89 15.54
CA ASP A 215 -10.79 -19.07 16.32
C ASP A 215 -12.04 -19.06 15.44
N GLY A 216 -11.94 -18.43 14.27
CA GLY A 216 -13.02 -18.27 13.30
C GLY A 216 -14.20 -17.42 13.77
N LYS A 217 -14.05 -16.70 14.89
CA LYS A 217 -15.07 -15.79 15.42
C LYS A 217 -14.90 -14.40 14.81
N VAL A 218 -16.04 -13.80 14.48
CA VAL A 218 -16.13 -12.43 13.98
C VAL A 218 -16.64 -11.54 15.12
N ASP A 219 -15.79 -10.65 15.62
CA ASP A 219 -16.17 -9.64 16.61
C ASP A 219 -16.48 -8.31 15.90
N SER A 220 -17.76 -8.00 15.77
CA SER A 220 -18.23 -6.77 15.12
C SER A 220 -18.36 -5.63 16.13
N LYS A 221 -17.54 -4.57 15.97
CA LYS A 221 -17.63 -3.33 16.74
C LYS A 221 -18.25 -2.23 15.89
N ARG A 222 -19.37 -1.67 16.36
CA ARG A 222 -20.00 -0.52 15.69
C ARG A 222 -19.26 0.76 16.04
N LEU A 223 -18.38 1.21 15.14
CA LEU A 223 -17.59 2.43 15.34
C LEU A 223 -18.20 3.64 14.63
N HIS A 224 -18.78 3.47 13.45
CA HIS A 224 -19.18 4.59 12.59
C HIS A 224 -20.69 4.77 12.46
N ARG A 225 -21.10 5.93 11.92
CA ARG A 225 -22.50 6.25 11.61
C ARG A 225 -22.88 5.93 10.15
N GLN A 226 -21.89 5.78 9.28
CA GLN A 226 -22.01 5.42 7.86
C GLN A 226 -21.01 4.30 7.50
N PRO A 227 -21.05 3.73 6.29
CA PRO A 227 -20.18 2.62 5.88
C PRO A 227 -18.69 2.90 6.12
N VAL A 228 -17.95 1.86 6.49
CA VAL A 228 -16.48 1.94 6.64
C VAL A 228 -15.85 1.65 5.29
N LEU A 229 -15.21 2.66 4.70
CA LEU A 229 -14.70 2.61 3.33
C LEU A 229 -13.29 2.05 3.26
N CYS A 230 -12.44 2.38 4.23
CA CYS A 230 -11.03 1.97 4.25
C CYS A 230 -10.59 1.58 5.66
N VAL A 231 -9.66 0.62 5.75
CA VAL A 231 -9.11 0.10 7.00
C VAL A 231 -7.62 -0.16 6.80
N ALA A 232 -6.80 0.26 7.75
CA ALA A 232 -5.42 -0.17 7.91
C ALA A 232 -5.08 -0.24 9.39
N GLY A 233 -3.95 -0.83 9.74
CA GLY A 233 -3.54 -0.91 11.13
C GLY A 233 -2.14 -1.44 11.30
N ASP A 234 -1.81 -1.67 12.57
CA ASP A 234 -0.64 -2.38 13.04
C ASP A 234 -1.02 -3.19 14.29
N ASP A 235 -0.02 -3.76 14.96
CA ASP A 235 -0.14 -4.51 16.22
C ASP A 235 -0.83 -3.74 17.37
N LYS A 236 -0.89 -2.40 17.27
CA LYS A 236 -1.36 -1.51 18.34
C LYS A 236 -2.70 -0.86 18.01
N TYR A 237 -2.85 -0.34 16.80
CA TYR A 237 -3.96 0.51 16.38
C TYR A 237 -4.58 0.01 15.08
N ILE A 238 -5.90 0.14 14.98
CA ILE A 238 -6.65 -0.04 13.73
C ILE A 238 -7.29 1.31 13.40
N ILE A 239 -7.09 1.73 12.17
CA ILE A 239 -7.52 3.02 11.64
C ILE A 239 -8.61 2.73 10.62
N THR A 240 -9.79 3.29 10.86
CA THR A 240 -10.96 3.10 10.01
C THR A 240 -11.42 4.44 9.47
N GLY A 241 -11.58 4.53 8.16
CA GLY A 241 -12.15 5.68 7.47
C GLY A 241 -13.58 5.40 7.01
N SER A 242 -14.47 6.38 7.16
CA SER A 242 -15.89 6.21 6.84
C SER A 242 -16.46 7.39 6.06
N GLU A 243 -17.55 7.11 5.35
CA GLU A 243 -18.38 8.12 4.69
C GLU A 243 -18.99 9.14 5.68
N ASP A 244 -19.00 8.83 6.99
CA ASP A 244 -19.47 9.73 8.04
C ASP A 244 -18.54 10.93 8.30
N LYS A 245 -17.51 11.10 7.46
CA LYS A 245 -16.50 12.14 7.52
C LYS A 245 -15.59 12.05 8.74
N THR A 246 -15.40 10.84 9.26
CA THR A 246 -14.49 10.61 10.39
C THR A 246 -13.48 9.51 10.08
N ILE A 247 -12.28 9.70 10.61
CA ILE A 247 -11.31 8.63 10.81
C ILE A 247 -11.35 8.26 12.29
N LYS A 248 -11.50 6.98 12.59
CA LYS A 248 -11.48 6.46 13.96
C LYS A 248 -10.27 5.58 14.16
N ILE A 249 -9.59 5.79 15.28
CA ILE A 249 -8.45 5.00 15.72
C ILE A 249 -8.93 4.14 16.88
N TYR A 250 -8.86 2.83 16.69
CA TYR A 250 -9.22 1.82 17.66
C TYR A 250 -7.96 1.20 18.26
N ASP A 251 -7.82 1.24 19.58
CA ASP A 251 -6.71 0.59 20.27
C ASP A 251 -7.03 -0.90 20.46
N ARG A 252 -6.17 -1.75 19.90
CA ARG A 252 -6.34 -3.21 19.91
C ARG A 252 -6.16 -3.80 21.29
N ARG A 253 -5.25 -3.25 22.10
CA ARG A 253 -4.95 -3.73 23.46
C ARG A 253 -6.02 -3.31 24.44
N ALA A 254 -6.46 -2.06 24.35
CA ALA A 254 -7.54 -1.55 25.20
C ALA A 254 -8.92 -2.09 24.78
N GLY A 255 -9.08 -2.47 23.51
CA GLY A 255 -10.35 -2.93 22.96
C GLY A 255 -11.40 -1.82 22.87
N SER A 256 -10.95 -0.57 22.68
CA SER A 256 -11.81 0.61 22.71
C SER A 256 -11.37 1.66 21.69
N LEU A 257 -12.30 2.55 21.35
CA LEU A 257 -12.01 3.74 20.56
C LEU A 257 -10.98 4.62 21.29
N TYR A 258 -9.86 4.89 20.64
CA TYR A 258 -8.77 5.72 21.16
C TYR A 258 -8.95 7.19 20.80
N LYS A 259 -9.13 7.48 19.50
CA LYS A 259 -9.30 8.85 18.99
C LYS A 259 -10.23 8.89 17.80
N THR A 260 -10.94 10.00 17.63
CA THR A 260 -11.73 10.31 16.43
C THR A 260 -11.20 11.59 15.81
N LEU A 261 -10.98 11.57 14.51
CA LEU A 261 -10.63 12.73 13.70
C LEU A 261 -11.85 13.07 12.85
N GLU A 262 -12.37 14.28 13.02
CA GLU A 262 -13.56 14.76 12.33
C GLU A 262 -13.19 15.53 11.05
N ASP A 263 -14.19 15.77 10.19
CA ASP A 263 -14.07 16.48 8.91
C ASP A 263 -13.03 15.92 7.94
N CYS A 264 -12.66 14.64 8.10
CA CYS A 264 -11.84 13.88 7.18
C CYS A 264 -12.78 13.06 6.29
N TYR A 265 -12.77 13.20 4.96
CA TYR A 265 -13.56 12.35 4.06
C TYR A 265 -12.68 11.27 3.41
N PRO A 266 -12.15 10.29 4.18
CA PRO A 266 -11.19 9.33 3.66
C PRO A 266 -11.88 8.38 2.69
N LEU A 267 -11.31 8.24 1.49
CA LEU A 267 -11.71 7.21 0.53
C LEU A 267 -10.74 6.03 0.55
N ASP A 268 -9.46 6.32 0.72
CA ASP A 268 -8.42 5.32 0.94
C ASP A 268 -7.36 5.85 1.90
N LEU A 269 -6.65 4.94 2.56
CA LEU A 269 -5.63 5.29 3.54
C LEU A 269 -4.44 4.32 3.50
N ASN A 270 -3.28 4.85 3.83
CA ASN A 270 -2.05 4.09 3.98
C ASN A 270 -1.40 4.44 5.32
N TYR A 271 -1.14 3.42 6.13
CA TYR A 271 -0.62 3.58 7.48
C TYR A 271 0.67 2.77 7.64
N GLY A 272 1.73 3.43 8.12
CA GLY A 272 3.03 2.81 8.36
C GLY A 272 4.11 3.85 8.65
N ASP A 273 5.21 3.43 9.29
CA ASP A 273 6.35 4.30 9.69
C ASP A 273 5.93 5.61 10.38
N ASN A 274 5.05 5.49 11.38
CA ASN A 274 4.51 6.62 12.13
C ASN A 274 3.79 7.70 11.29
N GLN A 275 3.33 7.33 10.10
CA GLN A 275 2.63 8.21 9.17
C GLN A 275 1.31 7.57 8.74
N LEU A 276 0.25 8.37 8.70
CA LEU A 276 -0.99 8.01 8.06
C LEU A 276 -1.26 9.00 6.93
N TRP A 277 -1.27 8.48 5.72
CA TRP A 277 -1.65 9.22 4.52
C TRP A 277 -3.06 8.82 4.13
N PHE A 278 -3.93 9.78 3.83
CA PHE A 278 -5.25 9.47 3.31
C PHE A 278 -5.69 10.45 2.22
N GLY A 279 -6.50 9.94 1.30
CA GLY A 279 -7.06 10.70 0.20
C GLY A 279 -8.49 11.11 0.49
N ASP A 280 -8.85 12.33 0.08
CA ASP A 280 -10.21 12.82 0.23
C ASP A 280 -11.04 12.81 -1.06
N LYS A 281 -12.34 13.09 -0.91
CA LYS A 281 -13.27 13.20 -2.04
C LYS A 281 -13.04 14.43 -2.95
N THR A 282 -12.21 15.38 -2.52
CA THR A 282 -11.90 16.59 -3.29
C THR A 282 -10.59 16.47 -4.06
N GLY A 283 -9.85 15.38 -3.89
CA GLY A 283 -8.58 15.14 -4.57
C GLY A 283 -7.34 15.53 -3.76
N ASN A 284 -7.52 15.97 -2.50
CA ASN A 284 -6.39 16.31 -1.64
C ASN A 284 -5.84 15.07 -0.95
N LEU A 285 -4.54 15.12 -0.69
CA LEU A 285 -3.80 14.17 0.11
C LEU A 285 -3.52 14.78 1.47
N HIS A 286 -3.81 14.04 2.54
CA HIS A 286 -3.62 14.50 3.91
C HIS A 286 -2.57 13.64 4.62
N LEU A 287 -1.80 14.27 5.51
CA LEU A 287 -0.79 13.61 6.33
C LEU A 287 -1.12 13.79 7.81
N ILE A 288 -1.17 12.67 8.53
CA ILE A 288 -1.32 12.62 9.99
C ILE A 288 -0.05 12.01 10.59
N ASN A 289 0.48 12.70 11.59
CA ASN A 289 1.57 12.18 12.40
C ASN A 289 1.00 11.18 13.42
N THR A 290 1.52 9.95 13.43
CA THR A 290 1.13 8.91 14.38
C THR A 290 2.25 8.54 15.36
N THR A 291 3.35 9.32 15.41
CA THR A 291 4.43 9.15 16.39
C THR A 291 3.87 9.12 17.79
N HIS A 292 4.26 8.13 18.57
CA HIS A 292 3.84 7.92 19.94
C HIS A 292 2.31 7.88 20.17
N GLY A 293 1.50 7.73 19.11
CA GLY A 293 0.04 7.73 19.19
C GLY A 293 -0.60 9.12 19.20
N ASP A 294 0.09 10.16 18.74
CA ASP A 294 -0.48 11.52 18.74
C ASP A 294 -1.66 11.69 17.77
N PHE A 295 -1.57 11.10 16.57
CA PHE A 295 -2.58 11.19 15.50
C PHE A 295 -3.03 12.63 15.21
N ASN A 296 -2.08 13.54 15.03
CA ASN A 296 -2.34 14.95 14.77
C ASN A 296 -2.19 15.25 13.28
N MET A 297 -3.12 16.05 12.74
CA MET A 297 -3.03 16.52 11.36
C MET A 297 -1.75 17.35 11.20
N VAL A 298 -0.90 16.96 10.25
CA VAL A 298 0.31 17.71 9.92
C VAL A 298 -0.02 18.72 8.83
N ALA A 299 -0.63 18.25 7.74
CA ALA A 299 -0.90 19.07 6.57
C ALA A 299 -1.87 18.41 5.59
N THR A 300 -2.45 19.26 4.75
CA THR A 300 -3.28 18.92 3.60
C THR A 300 -2.61 19.45 2.35
N TYR A 301 -2.49 18.62 1.33
CA TYR A 301 -1.82 18.93 0.08
C TYR A 301 -2.79 18.80 -1.09
N ASP A 302 -2.89 19.86 -1.89
CA ASP A 302 -3.46 19.77 -3.22
C ASP A 302 -2.40 19.19 -4.17
N VAL A 303 -2.59 17.92 -4.51
CA VAL A 303 -1.68 17.17 -5.40
C VAL A 303 -2.06 17.35 -6.89
N GLY A 304 -3.02 18.21 -7.19
CA GLY A 304 -3.47 18.54 -8.54
C GLY A 304 -4.35 17.47 -9.19
N HIS A 305 -5.05 16.66 -8.39
CA HIS A 305 -6.13 15.80 -8.87
C HIS A 305 -7.42 16.62 -9.00
N THR A 306 -8.22 16.34 -10.03
CA THR A 306 -9.51 17.02 -10.26
C THR A 306 -10.70 16.17 -9.77
N GLY A 307 -10.42 14.92 -9.43
CA GLY A 307 -11.40 13.94 -8.97
C GLY A 307 -11.19 13.50 -7.52
N LYS A 308 -11.99 12.51 -7.12
CA LYS A 308 -11.87 11.85 -5.82
C LYS A 308 -10.60 11.03 -5.78
N LEU A 309 -9.84 11.09 -4.70
CA LEU A 309 -8.64 10.29 -4.55
C LEU A 309 -9.03 8.89 -4.08
N THR A 310 -8.96 7.91 -4.96
CA THR A 310 -9.48 6.54 -4.76
C THR A 310 -8.46 5.55 -4.23
N GLY A 311 -7.17 5.88 -4.32
CA GLY A 311 -6.10 5.01 -3.84
C GLY A 311 -4.89 5.81 -3.36
N VAL A 312 -4.37 5.46 -2.18
CA VAL A 312 -3.15 6.04 -1.61
C VAL A 312 -2.23 4.91 -1.20
N GLN A 313 -1.01 4.89 -1.75
CA GLN A 313 0.01 3.94 -1.32
C GLN A 313 1.35 4.66 -1.17
N ARG A 314 1.95 4.54 0.00
CA ARG A 314 3.26 5.13 0.27
C ARG A 314 4.32 4.04 0.37
N THR A 315 5.46 4.28 -0.28
CA THR A 315 6.69 3.51 -0.13
C THR A 315 7.78 4.41 0.43
N PRO A 316 8.95 3.88 0.82
CA PRO A 316 10.08 4.72 1.18
C PRO A 316 10.54 5.64 0.03
N GLY A 317 10.32 5.25 -1.22
CA GLY A 317 10.79 5.98 -2.41
C GLY A 317 9.80 6.97 -3.02
N SER A 318 8.49 6.70 -2.93
CA SER A 318 7.43 7.52 -3.55
C SER A 318 6.10 7.40 -2.81
N ILE A 319 5.20 8.36 -3.06
CA ILE A 319 3.78 8.24 -2.75
C ILE A 319 3.01 8.11 -4.07
N PHE A 320 2.13 7.13 -4.15
CA PHE A 320 1.25 6.88 -5.28
C PHE A 320 -0.16 7.32 -4.92
N THR A 321 -0.76 8.15 -5.78
CA THR A 321 -2.15 8.58 -5.65
C THR A 321 -2.90 8.26 -6.93
N SER A 322 -4.01 7.55 -6.82
CA SER A 322 -4.93 7.32 -7.93
C SER A 322 -6.22 8.12 -7.70
N SER A 323 -6.81 8.59 -8.80
CA SER A 323 -7.99 9.44 -8.75
C SER A 323 -9.03 9.02 -9.76
N SER A 324 -10.29 9.36 -9.48
CA SER A 324 -11.42 9.19 -10.39
C SER A 324 -11.35 10.09 -11.63
N ASP A 325 -10.30 10.91 -11.77
CA ASP A 325 -10.00 11.71 -12.97
C ASP A 325 -9.17 10.95 -14.02
N ASN A 326 -9.04 9.62 -13.86
CA ASN A 326 -8.24 8.72 -14.70
C ASN A 326 -6.73 9.02 -14.69
N THR A 327 -6.24 9.65 -13.62
CA THR A 327 -4.81 9.91 -13.45
C THR A 327 -4.24 9.18 -12.23
N ILE A 328 -2.99 8.73 -12.39
CA ILE A 328 -2.14 8.25 -11.30
C ILE A 328 -0.97 9.22 -11.20
N LYS A 329 -0.76 9.78 -10.02
CA LYS A 329 0.38 10.65 -9.74
C LYS A 329 1.39 9.92 -8.87
N VAL A 330 2.66 10.14 -9.19
CA VAL A 330 3.78 9.66 -8.38
C VAL A 330 4.44 10.87 -7.76
N LEU A 331 4.38 10.95 -6.44
CA LEU A 331 4.84 12.09 -5.66
C LEU A 331 6.13 11.74 -4.89
N GLN A 332 6.94 12.74 -4.61
CA GLN A 332 8.06 12.61 -3.70
C GLN A 332 7.55 12.33 -2.27
N PRO A 333 8.18 11.42 -1.51
CA PRO A 333 7.71 11.01 -0.18
C PRO A 333 8.21 11.97 0.91
N THR A 334 8.13 13.28 0.66
CA THR A 334 8.65 14.36 1.50
C THR A 334 7.52 15.07 2.24
N LEU A 335 7.86 15.96 3.18
CA LEU A 335 6.87 16.81 3.82
C LEU A 335 6.07 17.61 2.78
N ASN A 336 6.72 18.16 1.74
CA ASN A 336 6.00 18.76 0.62
C ASN A 336 6.01 17.78 -0.56
N PRO A 337 4.96 16.97 -0.78
CA PRO A 337 4.94 15.97 -1.84
C PRO A 337 4.76 16.65 -3.21
N THR A 338 5.84 16.66 -4.00
CA THR A 338 5.81 17.18 -5.38
C THR A 338 5.62 16.06 -6.38
N ALA A 339 4.82 16.29 -7.42
CA ALA A 339 4.61 15.30 -8.47
C ALA A 339 5.87 15.14 -9.33
N MET A 340 6.43 13.93 -9.33
CA MET A 340 7.50 13.52 -10.23
C MET A 340 6.94 13.21 -11.61
N THR A 341 5.78 12.54 -11.64
CA THR A 341 5.16 12.04 -12.88
C THR A 341 3.64 12.04 -12.72
N THR A 342 2.92 12.34 -13.79
CA THR A 342 1.48 12.08 -13.89
C THR A 342 1.26 11.10 -15.03
N LEU A 343 0.80 9.90 -14.71
CA LEU A 343 0.34 8.92 -15.69
C LEU A 343 -1.14 9.19 -15.94
N LYS A 344 -1.51 9.37 -17.20
CA LYS A 344 -2.90 9.50 -17.60
C LYS A 344 -3.29 8.24 -18.35
N HIS A 345 -4.39 7.62 -17.95
CA HIS A 345 -4.98 6.59 -18.77
C HIS A 345 -5.77 7.28 -19.89
N HIS A 346 -5.37 7.01 -21.13
CA HIS A 346 -6.00 7.53 -22.33
C HIS A 346 -6.79 6.40 -22.99
N ASP A 347 -7.89 5.98 -22.37
CA ASP A 347 -8.86 5.09 -23.01
C ASP A 347 -10.29 5.50 -22.64
#